data_AF-A0A2K9C432-F1
#
_entry.id   AF-A0A2K9C432-F1
#
_cell.length_a   1.000
_cell.length_b   1.000
_cell.length_c   1.000
_cell.angle_alpha   90.00
_cell.angle_beta   90.00
_cell.angle_gamma   90.00
#
_symmetry.space_group_name_H-M   'P 1'
#
loop_
_entity.id
_entity.type
_entity.pdbx_description
1 polymer ?
#
loop_
_entity_poly.entity_id
_entity_poly.type
_entity_poly.pdbx_seq_one_letter_code
_entity_poly.pdbx_strand_id
1 'polypeptide(L)'
;MFRPLTRLLENISISLKLALGFGLVLSLSLVIAVTGWQALNTSLDRSQTLIQLSQLAAVGEELRADRIVYRTVNDSESLSKIGLHMEKIDRHLVELSPRLPDPLNQQQLQEGRRIATSFKTALGGLEGLIKQRENAREQLKRSSVQSSDSLSELASNLPNQDDEKALDAIEQLRQTMEQAEDRAQSPAWASDTLEAYTNGVNDALLALDRAQAVVSALPVDAGALKNALLDYRTQLTGLREAQLTTETSQNQLEQWLDQLLKESDLLSQDQTAKRDREASLARSVLLYITAAALLLGSLAAWLIAGQIVAPLRQALQAANSIAEGNLTQAIQTQRRDELGQLQRSIGQMTSNLRGLIGGIGASAQQIASAAKQLSAVTAQTRAGIDDQKLETEQVATAMNQMLATSQEVARHAEQASVAATEADQQAGAGDQVVAEAITHIEHLAQEMARSSQAMRGLQQESQKIGSVLEVIKSVSEQTNLLALNAAIEAARAGEAGRGFAVVADEVRGLAQRTQQSAEEIEALISGLHRGTQQVADIMDNSRSLTDNSVQLTRRAGDALASITRTVSVIQEMNPQIAAAAEEQTAVAEEINRSVLKVKDASEQTSAASQETAAASVELARLGMDLQALVGKFNV
;
A
#
# COMPACT_ATOMS: atom_id res chain seq x y z
N MET A 1 5.87 -37.62 -15.83
CA MET A 1 4.51 -37.81 -16.35
C MET A 1 3.46 -36.85 -15.73
N PHE A 2 3.68 -36.26 -14.55
CA PHE A 2 2.67 -35.39 -13.89
C PHE A 2 2.74 -33.87 -14.22
N ARG A 3 3.76 -33.38 -14.92
CA ARG A 3 3.92 -31.94 -15.27
C ARG A 3 2.73 -31.29 -16.01
N PRO A 4 2.03 -31.94 -16.96
CA PRO A 4 0.86 -31.31 -17.59
C PRO A 4 -0.33 -31.23 -16.62
N LEU A 5 -0.53 -32.26 -15.78
CA LEU A 5 -1.60 -32.29 -14.79
C LEU A 5 -1.40 -31.22 -13.71
N THR A 6 -0.16 -31.04 -13.23
CA THR A 6 0.16 -30.00 -12.25
C THR A 6 -0.03 -28.59 -12.81
N ARG A 7 0.32 -28.34 -14.08
CA ARG A 7 0.10 -27.04 -14.75
C ARG A 7 -1.38 -26.73 -14.99
N LEU A 8 -2.18 -27.75 -15.28
CA LEU A 8 -3.62 -27.61 -15.45
C LEU A 8 -4.28 -27.30 -14.11
N LEU A 9 -3.88 -28.02 -13.05
CA LEU A 9 -4.30 -27.74 -11.67
C LEU A 9 -3.81 -26.37 -11.17
N GLU A 10 -2.61 -25.92 -11.53
CA GLU A 10 -2.06 -24.62 -11.09
C GLU A 10 -2.94 -23.42 -11.48
N ASN A 11 -3.58 -23.46 -12.64
CA ASN A 11 -4.37 -22.35 -13.19
C ASN A 11 -5.88 -22.44 -12.88
N ILE A 12 -6.32 -23.51 -12.24
CA ILE A 12 -7.69 -23.69 -11.80
C ILE A 12 -7.92 -22.91 -10.49
N SER A 13 -9.13 -22.38 -10.29
CA SER A 13 -9.50 -21.67 -9.05
C SER A 13 -9.31 -22.53 -7.80
N ILE A 14 -8.97 -21.92 -6.67
CA ILE A 14 -8.89 -22.63 -5.38
C ILE A 14 -10.21 -23.34 -5.07
N SER A 15 -11.34 -22.69 -5.37
CA SER A 15 -12.67 -23.26 -5.15
C SER A 15 -12.88 -24.58 -5.90
N LEU A 16 -12.44 -24.68 -7.15
CA LEU A 16 -12.58 -25.89 -7.95
C LEU A 16 -11.60 -26.98 -7.48
N LYS A 17 -10.38 -26.63 -7.03
CA LYS A 17 -9.44 -27.61 -6.43
C LYS A 17 -10.02 -28.25 -5.17
N LEU A 18 -10.59 -27.42 -4.28
CA LEU A 18 -11.24 -27.90 -3.07
C LEU A 18 -12.49 -28.73 -3.42
N ALA A 19 -13.31 -28.30 -4.37
CA ALA A 19 -14.48 -29.04 -4.81
C ALA A 19 -14.12 -30.43 -5.39
N LEU A 20 -13.05 -30.53 -6.19
CA LEU A 20 -12.55 -31.81 -6.71
C LEU A 20 -12.02 -32.73 -5.59
N GLY A 21 -11.27 -32.17 -4.63
CA GLY A 21 -10.75 -32.92 -3.48
C GLY A 21 -11.85 -33.46 -2.57
N PHE A 22 -12.78 -32.60 -2.15
CA PHE A 22 -13.94 -33.01 -1.34
C PHE A 22 -14.89 -33.93 -2.11
N GLY A 23 -15.11 -33.67 -3.41
CA GLY A 23 -15.94 -34.51 -4.27
C GLY A 23 -15.40 -35.94 -4.40
N LEU A 24 -14.08 -36.11 -4.49
CA LEU A 24 -13.44 -37.43 -4.49
C LEU A 24 -13.64 -38.16 -3.15
N VAL A 25 -13.49 -37.48 -2.02
CA VAL A 25 -13.71 -38.09 -0.70
C VAL A 25 -15.18 -38.48 -0.49
N LEU A 26 -16.12 -37.63 -0.90
CA LEU A 26 -17.56 -37.91 -0.81
C LEU A 26 -17.98 -39.08 -1.71
N SER A 27 -17.46 -39.18 -2.94
CA SER A 27 -17.77 -40.29 -3.84
C SER A 27 -17.23 -41.62 -3.30
N LEU A 28 -16.00 -41.64 -2.78
CA LEU A 28 -15.42 -42.81 -2.14
C LEU A 28 -16.20 -43.23 -0.88
N SER A 29 -16.65 -42.26 -0.08
CA SER A 29 -17.47 -42.51 1.10
C SER A 29 -18.83 -43.10 0.74
N LEU A 30 -19.44 -42.62 -0.35
CA LEU A 30 -20.70 -43.17 -0.88
C LEU A 30 -20.51 -44.63 -1.33
N VAL A 31 -19.41 -44.94 -2.01
CA VAL A 31 -19.09 -46.33 -2.42
C VAL A 31 -18.95 -47.23 -1.20
N ILE A 32 -18.20 -46.80 -0.16
CA ILE A 32 -18.07 -47.57 1.10
C ILE A 32 -19.44 -47.82 1.74
N ALA A 33 -20.29 -46.78 1.82
CA ALA A 33 -21.62 -46.89 2.41
C ALA A 33 -22.52 -47.88 1.64
N VAL A 34 -22.55 -47.79 0.31
CA VAL A 34 -23.36 -48.70 -0.53
C VAL A 34 -22.87 -50.14 -0.43
N THR A 35 -21.56 -50.38 -0.48
CA THR A 35 -21.00 -51.73 -0.34
C THR A 35 -21.25 -52.31 1.06
N GLY A 36 -21.11 -51.49 2.11
CA GLY A 36 -21.42 -51.91 3.48
C GLY A 36 -22.89 -52.26 3.67
N TRP A 37 -23.79 -51.46 3.10
CA TRP A 37 -25.24 -51.70 3.13
C TRP A 37 -25.63 -53.02 2.46
N GLN A 38 -25.09 -53.29 1.27
CA GLN A 38 -25.36 -54.53 0.55
C GLN A 38 -24.87 -55.76 1.32
N ALA A 39 -23.64 -55.74 1.83
CA ALA A 39 -23.08 -56.83 2.62
C ALA A 39 -23.90 -57.15 3.87
N LEU A 40 -24.36 -56.11 4.58
CA LEU A 40 -25.21 -56.27 5.76
C LEU A 40 -26.55 -56.92 5.40
N ASN A 41 -27.18 -56.48 4.30
CA ASN A 41 -28.48 -56.99 3.89
C ASN A 41 -28.42 -58.48 3.49
N THR A 42 -27.37 -58.89 2.77
CA THR A 42 -27.13 -60.31 2.44
C THR A 42 -26.88 -61.15 3.69
N SER A 43 -26.10 -60.65 4.65
CA SER A 43 -25.85 -61.37 5.91
C SER A 43 -27.11 -61.52 6.77
N LEU A 44 -27.99 -60.51 6.79
CA LEU A 44 -29.26 -60.56 7.50
C LEU A 44 -30.20 -61.62 6.92
N ASP A 45 -30.31 -61.71 5.60
CA ASP A 45 -31.16 -62.70 4.95
C ASP A 45 -30.68 -64.14 5.21
N ARG A 46 -29.36 -64.40 5.10
CA ARG A 46 -28.76 -65.70 5.47
C ARG A 46 -29.02 -66.08 6.92
N SER A 47 -28.90 -65.11 7.84
CA SER A 47 -29.16 -65.34 9.26
C SER A 47 -30.61 -65.73 9.53
N GLN A 48 -31.56 -65.09 8.86
CA GLN A 48 -32.98 -65.43 9.00
C GLN A 48 -33.31 -66.82 8.42
N THR A 49 -32.66 -67.23 7.33
CA THR A 49 -32.79 -68.57 6.77
C THR A 49 -32.25 -69.65 7.72
N LEU A 50 -31.12 -69.40 8.39
CA LEU A 50 -30.58 -70.29 9.43
C LEU A 50 -31.53 -70.45 10.63
N ILE A 51 -32.20 -69.37 11.05
CA ILE A 51 -33.21 -69.43 12.11
C ILE A 51 -34.37 -70.35 11.70
N GLN A 52 -34.84 -70.25 10.46
CA GLN A 52 -35.91 -71.11 9.95
C GLN A 52 -35.51 -72.59 9.89
N LEU A 53 -34.27 -72.90 9.47
CA LEU A 53 -33.74 -74.27 9.50
C LEU A 53 -33.59 -74.81 10.93
N SER A 54 -33.16 -73.97 11.88
CA SER A 54 -33.11 -74.34 13.30
C SER A 54 -34.50 -74.61 13.89
N GLN A 55 -35.52 -73.85 13.49
CA GLN A 55 -36.91 -74.10 13.91
C GLN A 55 -37.45 -75.40 13.31
N LEU A 56 -37.17 -75.69 12.04
CA LEU A 56 -37.50 -76.96 11.41
C LEU A 56 -36.88 -78.14 12.18
N ALA A 57 -35.60 -78.05 12.52
CA ALA A 57 -34.91 -79.08 13.30
C ALA A 57 -35.52 -79.27 14.70
N ALA A 58 -35.84 -78.17 15.40
CA ALA A 58 -36.49 -78.21 16.71
C ALA A 58 -37.86 -78.91 16.65
N VAL A 59 -38.69 -78.59 15.66
CA VAL A 59 -39.99 -79.26 15.47
C VAL A 59 -39.81 -80.75 15.14
N GLY A 60 -38.76 -81.12 14.39
CA GLY A 60 -38.42 -82.53 14.13
C GLY A 60 -38.04 -83.29 15.40
N GLU A 61 -37.31 -82.68 16.33
CA GLU A 61 -37.01 -83.30 17.63
C GLU A 61 -38.24 -83.37 18.55
N GLU A 62 -39.10 -82.36 18.56
CA GLU A 62 -40.40 -82.40 19.27
C GLU A 62 -41.29 -83.53 18.73
N LEU A 63 -41.34 -83.70 17.41
CA LEU A 63 -42.01 -84.82 16.75
C LEU A 63 -41.43 -86.18 17.16
N ARG A 64 -40.11 -86.29 17.31
CA ARG A 64 -39.45 -87.52 17.79
C ARG A 64 -39.95 -87.86 19.19
N ALA A 65 -39.97 -86.88 20.09
CA ALA A 65 -40.42 -87.06 21.46
C ALA A 65 -41.87 -87.57 21.52
N ASP A 66 -42.80 -86.91 20.83
CA ASP A 66 -44.21 -87.33 20.82
C ASP A 66 -44.42 -88.69 20.14
N ARG A 67 -43.61 -89.06 19.14
CA ARG A 67 -43.64 -90.40 18.53
C ARG A 67 -43.24 -91.49 19.54
N ILE A 68 -42.21 -91.25 20.34
CA ILE A 68 -41.77 -92.20 21.38
C ILE A 68 -42.88 -92.38 22.43
N VAL A 69 -43.55 -91.30 22.81
CA VAL A 69 -44.72 -91.34 23.71
C VAL A 69 -45.86 -92.14 23.07
N TYR A 70 -46.22 -91.87 21.81
CA TYR A 70 -47.28 -92.58 21.09
C TYR A 70 -46.97 -94.09 20.94
N ARG A 71 -45.72 -94.46 20.67
CA ARG A 71 -45.28 -95.87 20.60
C ARG A 71 -45.52 -96.63 21.91
N THR A 72 -45.46 -95.92 23.04
CA THR A 72 -45.55 -96.51 24.38
C THR A 72 -46.98 -96.50 24.92
N VAL A 73 -47.67 -95.36 24.85
CA VAL A 73 -48.97 -95.14 25.49
C VAL A 73 -50.15 -95.41 24.55
N ASN A 74 -49.95 -95.28 23.23
CA ASN A 74 -50.98 -95.47 22.20
C ASN A 74 -52.25 -94.61 22.44
N ASP A 75 -52.07 -93.34 22.78
CA ASP A 75 -53.16 -92.38 22.99
C ASP A 75 -53.39 -91.46 21.78
N SER A 76 -54.60 -90.93 21.65
CA SER A 76 -54.99 -90.05 20.54
C SER A 76 -54.40 -88.63 20.65
N GLU A 77 -53.99 -88.19 21.84
CA GLU A 77 -53.39 -86.87 22.05
C GLU A 77 -51.99 -86.81 21.42
N SER A 78 -51.15 -87.82 21.68
CA SER A 78 -49.83 -87.97 21.08
C SER A 78 -49.92 -88.06 19.55
N LEU A 79 -50.88 -88.83 19.01
CA LEU A 79 -51.11 -88.90 17.57
C LEU A 79 -51.49 -87.53 16.97
N SER A 80 -52.32 -86.75 17.66
CA SER A 80 -52.69 -85.40 17.24
C SER A 80 -51.48 -84.45 17.23
N LYS A 81 -50.62 -84.50 18.26
CA LYS A 81 -49.38 -83.71 18.35
C LYS A 81 -48.40 -84.03 17.22
N ILE A 82 -48.21 -85.32 16.91
CA ILE A 82 -47.40 -85.77 15.77
C ILE A 82 -47.94 -85.17 14.47
N GLY A 83 -49.26 -85.18 14.26
CA GLY A 83 -49.90 -84.55 13.10
C GLY A 83 -49.64 -83.04 13.01
N LEU A 84 -49.77 -82.32 14.13
CA LEU A 84 -49.50 -80.88 14.21
C LEU A 84 -48.02 -80.54 13.94
N HIS A 85 -47.08 -81.32 14.47
CA HIS A 85 -45.65 -81.14 14.19
C HIS A 85 -45.33 -81.38 12.72
N MET A 86 -45.99 -82.34 12.08
CA MET A 86 -45.82 -82.56 10.66
C MET A 86 -46.39 -81.43 9.79
N GLU A 87 -47.48 -80.78 10.21
CA GLU A 87 -47.97 -79.58 9.53
C GLU A 87 -47.00 -78.40 9.66
N LYS A 88 -46.40 -78.22 10.85
CA LYS A 88 -45.33 -77.23 11.06
C LYS A 88 -44.11 -77.52 10.18
N ILE A 89 -43.68 -78.78 10.07
CA ILE A 89 -42.58 -79.20 9.19
C ILE A 89 -42.88 -78.83 7.73
N ASP A 90 -44.07 -79.15 7.22
CA ASP A 90 -44.46 -78.78 5.85
C ASP A 90 -44.42 -77.27 5.64
N ARG A 91 -44.92 -76.50 6.62
CA ARG A 91 -44.91 -75.04 6.56
C ARG A 91 -43.48 -74.49 6.47
N HIS A 92 -42.58 -74.96 7.34
CA HIS A 92 -41.16 -74.57 7.28
C HIS A 92 -40.52 -74.97 5.94
N LEU A 93 -40.78 -76.16 5.41
CA LEU A 93 -40.28 -76.61 4.10
C LEU A 93 -40.83 -75.77 2.92
N VAL A 94 -42.01 -75.17 3.07
CA VAL A 94 -42.59 -74.22 2.10
C VAL A 94 -41.93 -72.85 2.22
N GLU A 95 -41.82 -72.32 3.44
CA GLU A 95 -41.22 -71.01 3.72
C GLU A 95 -39.72 -70.94 3.38
N LEU A 96 -39.01 -72.07 3.47
CA LEU A 96 -37.59 -72.17 3.12
C LEU A 96 -37.32 -72.14 1.61
N SER A 97 -38.29 -72.54 0.77
CA SER A 97 -38.12 -72.63 -0.68
C SER A 97 -37.75 -71.30 -1.37
N PRO A 98 -38.46 -70.16 -1.16
CA PRO A 98 -38.05 -68.90 -1.77
C PRO A 98 -36.72 -68.34 -1.23
N ARG A 99 -36.27 -68.79 -0.05
CA ARG A 99 -35.05 -68.31 0.62
C ARG A 99 -33.79 -69.09 0.21
N LEU A 100 -33.99 -70.26 -0.39
CA LEU A 100 -32.92 -71.17 -0.79
C LEU A 100 -32.97 -71.40 -2.31
N PRO A 101 -32.66 -70.40 -3.14
CA PRO A 101 -32.78 -70.50 -4.61
C PRO A 101 -31.72 -71.40 -5.26
N ASP A 102 -30.71 -71.84 -4.50
CA ASP A 102 -29.65 -72.71 -4.99
C ASP A 102 -30.24 -74.06 -5.46
N PRO A 103 -29.90 -74.55 -6.68
CA PRO A 103 -30.44 -75.79 -7.21
C PRO A 103 -30.23 -77.00 -6.29
N LEU A 104 -29.09 -77.08 -5.60
CA LEU A 104 -28.80 -78.16 -4.66
C LEU A 104 -29.72 -78.07 -3.43
N ASN A 105 -29.89 -76.85 -2.89
CA ASN A 105 -30.74 -76.64 -1.71
C ASN A 105 -32.23 -76.87 -2.06
N GLN A 106 -32.65 -76.54 -3.28
CA GLN A 106 -33.98 -76.89 -3.79
C GLN A 106 -34.19 -78.40 -3.88
N GLN A 107 -33.18 -79.14 -4.33
CA GLN A 107 -33.25 -80.61 -4.36
C GLN A 107 -33.39 -81.20 -2.95
N GLN A 108 -32.63 -80.70 -1.97
CA GLN A 108 -32.72 -81.13 -0.57
C GLN A 108 -34.08 -80.79 0.07
N LEU A 109 -34.63 -79.61 -0.22
CA LEU A 109 -35.98 -79.25 0.22
C LEU A 109 -37.06 -80.13 -0.41
N GLN A 110 -36.92 -80.50 -1.69
CA GLN A 110 -37.84 -81.44 -2.34
C GLN A 110 -37.75 -82.82 -1.69
N GLU A 111 -36.56 -83.28 -1.35
CA GLU A 111 -36.37 -84.53 -0.62
C GLU A 111 -37.01 -84.48 0.77
N GLY A 112 -36.80 -83.38 1.52
CA GLY A 112 -37.47 -83.15 2.80
C GLY A 112 -39.01 -83.21 2.71
N ARG A 113 -39.61 -82.63 1.66
CA ARG A 113 -41.06 -82.73 1.39
C ARG A 113 -41.51 -84.15 1.05
N ARG A 114 -40.70 -84.89 0.28
CA ARG A 114 -40.96 -86.29 -0.06
C ARG A 114 -40.95 -87.16 1.19
N ILE A 115 -39.97 -86.95 2.07
CA ILE A 115 -39.85 -87.61 3.37
C ILE A 115 -41.07 -87.28 4.25
N ALA A 116 -41.43 -86.00 4.40
CA ALA A 116 -42.59 -85.58 5.19
C ALA A 116 -43.89 -86.21 4.68
N THR A 117 -44.07 -86.28 3.35
CA THR A 117 -45.24 -86.95 2.73
C THR A 117 -45.25 -88.44 3.05
N SER A 118 -44.12 -89.13 2.91
CA SER A 118 -43.99 -90.57 3.18
C SER A 118 -44.25 -90.88 4.65
N PHE A 119 -43.74 -90.04 5.56
CA PHE A 119 -43.99 -90.13 7.00
C PHE A 119 -45.49 -90.02 7.30
N LYS A 120 -46.19 -89.01 6.74
CA LYS A 120 -47.64 -88.86 6.92
C LYS A 120 -48.39 -90.10 6.46
N THR A 121 -48.02 -90.67 5.32
CA THR A 121 -48.67 -91.86 4.77
C THR A 121 -48.51 -93.07 5.69
N ALA A 122 -47.31 -93.36 6.19
CA ALA A 122 -47.13 -94.49 7.12
C ALA A 122 -47.79 -94.25 8.47
N LEU A 123 -47.76 -93.01 8.99
CA LEU A 123 -48.44 -92.65 10.23
C LEU A 123 -49.95 -92.93 10.13
N GLY A 124 -50.57 -92.61 8.99
CA GLY A 124 -51.99 -92.90 8.75
C GLY A 124 -52.32 -94.40 8.73
N GLY A 125 -51.38 -95.27 8.36
CA GLY A 125 -51.53 -96.73 8.41
C GLY A 125 -51.27 -97.35 9.79
N LEU A 126 -50.50 -96.67 10.62
CA LEU A 126 -49.99 -97.20 11.89
C LEU A 126 -51.11 -97.48 12.92
N GLU A 127 -52.14 -96.65 12.98
CA GLU A 127 -53.30 -96.88 13.88
C GLU A 127 -53.99 -98.22 13.55
N GLY A 128 -54.10 -98.56 12.26
CA GLY A 128 -54.65 -99.84 11.80
C GLY A 128 -53.80 -101.04 12.23
N LEU A 129 -52.47 -100.92 12.11
CA LEU A 129 -51.53 -101.95 12.55
C LEU A 129 -51.59 -102.18 14.06
N ILE A 130 -51.64 -101.10 14.85
CA ILE A 130 -51.77 -101.20 16.31
C ILE A 130 -53.10 -101.88 16.70
N LYS A 131 -54.22 -101.51 16.05
CA LYS A 131 -55.51 -102.19 16.27
C LYS A 131 -55.45 -103.69 15.94
N GLN A 132 -54.78 -104.06 14.84
CA GLN A 132 -54.58 -105.48 14.50
C GLN A 132 -53.75 -106.22 15.55
N ARG A 133 -52.68 -105.59 16.06
CA ARG A 133 -51.84 -106.12 17.14
C ARG A 133 -52.62 -106.33 18.43
N GLU A 134 -53.39 -105.33 18.89
CA GLU A 134 -54.22 -105.47 20.10
C GLU A 134 -55.32 -106.53 19.93
N ASN A 135 -55.92 -106.62 18.75
CA ASN A 135 -56.86 -107.70 18.45
C ASN A 135 -56.18 -109.08 18.51
N ALA A 136 -54.96 -109.22 17.97
CA ALA A 136 -54.21 -110.47 18.05
C ALA A 136 -53.84 -110.84 19.50
N ARG A 137 -53.54 -109.85 20.36
CA ARG A 137 -53.33 -110.06 21.80
C ARG A 137 -54.59 -110.60 22.49
N GLU A 138 -55.75 -110.02 22.21
CA GLU A 138 -57.02 -110.50 22.76
C GLU A 138 -57.38 -111.91 22.28
N GLN A 139 -57.13 -112.23 21.01
CA GLN A 139 -57.35 -113.59 20.49
C GLN A 139 -56.39 -114.60 21.12
N LEU A 140 -55.10 -114.25 21.30
CA LEU A 140 -54.13 -115.09 22.00
C LEU A 140 -54.54 -115.35 23.45
N LYS A 141 -55.02 -114.32 24.15
CA LYS A 141 -55.50 -114.48 25.53
C LYS A 141 -56.68 -115.44 25.61
N ARG A 142 -57.63 -115.34 24.67
CA ARG A 142 -58.78 -116.26 24.60
C ARG A 142 -58.36 -117.69 24.31
N SER A 143 -57.47 -117.90 23.34
CA SER A 143 -56.96 -119.23 23.00
C SER A 143 -56.06 -119.82 24.10
N SER A 144 -55.36 -118.98 24.87
CA SER A 144 -54.58 -119.36 26.05
C SER A 144 -55.47 -119.91 27.17
N VAL A 145 -56.56 -119.19 27.48
CA VAL A 145 -57.58 -119.65 28.44
C VAL A 145 -58.21 -120.97 27.98
N GLN A 146 -58.67 -121.04 26.72
CA GLN A 146 -59.29 -122.26 26.17
C GLN A 146 -58.33 -123.46 26.19
N SER A 147 -57.06 -123.24 25.89
CA SER A 147 -56.02 -124.28 25.95
C SER A 147 -55.73 -124.71 27.38
N SER A 148 -55.71 -123.78 28.33
CA SER A 148 -55.54 -124.07 29.76
C SER A 148 -56.73 -124.83 30.36
N ASP A 149 -57.95 -124.49 29.93
CA ASP A 149 -59.17 -125.21 30.31
C ASP A 149 -59.15 -126.65 29.78
N SER A 150 -58.81 -126.81 28.49
CA SER A 150 -58.68 -128.14 27.85
C SER A 150 -57.56 -128.98 28.50
N LEU A 151 -56.49 -128.33 28.94
CA LEU A 151 -55.38 -128.98 29.64
C LEU A 151 -55.78 -129.43 31.05
N SER A 152 -56.58 -128.62 31.76
CA SER A 152 -57.14 -128.95 33.07
C SER A 152 -58.18 -130.10 32.98
N GLU A 153 -58.98 -130.12 31.91
CA GLU A 153 -59.90 -131.23 31.62
C GLU A 153 -59.14 -132.53 31.31
N LEU A 154 -58.06 -132.46 30.52
CA LEU A 154 -57.20 -133.62 30.25
C LEU A 154 -56.57 -134.16 31.55
N ALA A 155 -56.07 -133.29 32.43
CA ALA A 155 -55.52 -133.67 33.72
C ALA A 155 -56.56 -134.38 34.60
N SER A 156 -57.82 -133.92 34.58
CA SER A 156 -58.92 -134.52 35.35
C SER A 156 -59.33 -135.91 34.83
N ASN A 157 -59.13 -136.17 33.53
CA ASN A 157 -59.50 -137.41 32.84
C ASN A 157 -58.36 -138.46 32.81
N LEU A 158 -57.26 -138.24 33.53
CA LEU A 158 -56.18 -139.21 33.63
C LEU A 158 -56.67 -140.52 34.31
N PRO A 159 -56.33 -141.71 33.74
CA PRO A 159 -56.71 -143.00 34.34
C PRO A 159 -56.14 -143.20 35.75
N ASN A 160 -55.00 -142.60 36.03
CA ASN A 160 -54.36 -142.57 37.35
C ASN A 160 -54.09 -141.11 37.75
N GLN A 161 -54.77 -140.64 38.79
CA GLN A 161 -54.62 -139.28 39.29
C GLN A 161 -53.30 -139.06 40.06
N ASP A 162 -52.58 -140.14 40.41
CA ASP A 162 -51.27 -140.09 41.08
C ASP A 162 -50.09 -140.31 40.10
N ASP A 163 -50.30 -140.21 38.77
CA ASP A 163 -49.22 -140.34 37.79
C ASP A 163 -48.36 -139.07 37.73
N GLU A 164 -47.32 -139.02 38.55
CA GLU A 164 -46.36 -137.92 38.62
C GLU A 164 -45.79 -137.55 37.24
N LYS A 165 -45.52 -138.52 36.36
CA LYS A 165 -44.96 -138.24 35.03
C LYS A 165 -45.96 -137.55 34.10
N ALA A 166 -47.23 -137.95 34.18
CA ALA A 166 -48.28 -137.33 33.39
C ALA A 166 -48.59 -135.91 33.88
N LEU A 167 -48.63 -135.70 35.19
CA LEU A 167 -48.83 -134.40 35.82
C LEU A 167 -47.67 -133.43 35.54
N ASP A 168 -46.41 -133.90 35.62
CA ASP A 168 -45.23 -133.10 35.29
C ASP A 168 -45.25 -132.66 33.81
N ALA A 169 -45.64 -133.55 32.88
CA ALA A 169 -45.74 -133.21 31.46
C ALA A 169 -46.82 -132.14 31.19
N ILE A 170 -47.94 -132.24 31.89
CA ILE A 170 -49.04 -131.26 31.81
C ILE A 170 -48.60 -129.90 32.40
N GLU A 171 -47.96 -129.90 33.57
CA GLU A 171 -47.45 -128.68 34.20
C GLU A 171 -46.35 -128.03 33.36
N GLN A 172 -45.46 -128.82 32.75
CA GLN A 172 -44.44 -128.32 31.83
C GLN A 172 -45.08 -127.66 30.59
N LEU A 173 -46.12 -128.25 30.02
CA LEU A 173 -46.85 -127.63 28.91
C LEU A 173 -47.49 -126.30 29.34
N ARG A 174 -48.12 -126.24 30.53
CA ARG A 174 -48.68 -125.01 31.09
C ARG A 174 -47.62 -123.90 31.23
N GLN A 175 -46.46 -124.22 31.80
CA GLN A 175 -45.35 -123.27 31.93
C GLN A 175 -44.80 -122.81 30.58
N THR A 176 -44.70 -123.72 29.60
CA THR A 176 -44.25 -123.32 28.25
C THR A 176 -45.25 -122.42 27.53
N MET A 177 -46.55 -122.60 27.75
CA MET A 177 -47.58 -121.69 27.24
C MET A 177 -47.46 -120.31 27.89
N GLU A 178 -47.32 -120.24 29.22
CA GLU A 178 -47.16 -118.97 29.94
C GLU A 178 -45.89 -118.21 29.47
N GLN A 179 -44.76 -118.91 29.35
CA GLN A 179 -43.52 -118.30 28.84
C GLN A 179 -43.63 -117.85 27.37
N ALA A 180 -44.34 -118.59 26.54
CA ALA A 180 -44.57 -118.23 25.13
C ALA A 180 -45.47 -117.00 25.02
N GLU A 181 -46.51 -116.93 25.84
CA GLU A 181 -47.41 -115.78 25.94
C GLU A 181 -46.67 -114.54 26.42
N ASP A 182 -45.91 -114.63 27.51
CA ASP A 182 -45.12 -113.51 28.05
C ASP A 182 -44.14 -112.94 27.00
N ARG A 183 -43.43 -113.82 26.29
CA ARG A 183 -42.50 -113.41 25.23
C ARG A 183 -43.20 -112.72 24.06
N ALA A 184 -44.36 -113.22 23.64
CA ALA A 184 -45.10 -112.63 22.52
C ALA A 184 -45.87 -111.36 22.91
N GLN A 185 -46.24 -111.20 24.18
CA GLN A 185 -46.89 -109.99 24.67
C GLN A 185 -45.90 -108.86 24.96
N SER A 186 -44.65 -109.21 25.32
CA SER A 186 -43.58 -108.25 25.50
C SER A 186 -43.44 -107.35 24.27
N PRO A 187 -43.39 -106.02 24.42
CA PRO A 187 -43.25 -105.13 23.28
C PRO A 187 -41.97 -105.44 22.50
N ALA A 188 -42.09 -105.67 21.18
CA ALA A 188 -40.93 -106.02 20.35
C ALA A 188 -39.83 -104.93 20.35
N TRP A 189 -40.18 -103.68 20.64
CA TRP A 189 -39.21 -102.58 20.78
C TRP A 189 -38.33 -102.68 22.03
N ALA A 190 -38.72 -103.49 23.03
CA ALA A 190 -37.91 -103.72 24.22
C ALA A 190 -36.79 -104.75 23.99
N SER A 191 -36.80 -105.45 22.85
CA SER A 191 -35.72 -106.35 22.44
C SER A 191 -34.60 -105.58 21.74
N ASP A 192 -33.35 -106.07 21.85
CA ASP A 192 -32.18 -105.43 21.22
C ASP A 192 -32.34 -105.25 19.70
N THR A 193 -32.96 -106.23 19.04
CA THR A 193 -33.34 -106.16 17.64
C THR A 193 -34.69 -106.81 17.39
N LEU A 194 -35.32 -106.43 16.29
CA LEU A 194 -36.58 -107.03 15.85
C LEU A 194 -36.41 -108.52 15.48
N GLU A 195 -35.21 -108.90 15.04
CA GLU A 195 -34.81 -110.28 14.80
C GLU A 195 -34.71 -111.07 16.12
N ALA A 196 -34.15 -110.48 17.17
CA ALA A 196 -34.08 -111.09 18.50
C ALA A 196 -35.47 -111.35 19.09
N TYR A 197 -36.40 -110.40 18.96
CA TYR A 197 -37.82 -110.61 19.33
C TYR A 197 -38.42 -111.80 18.56
N THR A 198 -38.27 -111.79 17.24
CA THR A 198 -38.85 -112.82 16.37
C THR A 198 -38.29 -114.21 16.68
N ASN A 199 -36.98 -114.32 16.90
CA ASN A 199 -36.32 -115.54 17.31
C ASN A 199 -36.79 -116.01 18.69
N GLY A 200 -36.94 -115.10 19.65
CA GLY A 200 -37.43 -115.42 21.00
C GLY A 200 -38.83 -116.04 21.01
N VAL A 201 -39.75 -115.55 20.15
CA VAL A 201 -41.09 -116.11 19.98
C VAL A 201 -41.05 -117.44 19.20
N ASN A 202 -40.20 -117.56 18.17
CA ASN A 202 -40.02 -118.81 17.44
C ASN A 202 -39.48 -119.94 18.34
N ASP A 203 -38.54 -119.63 19.22
CA ASP A 203 -38.01 -120.58 20.21
C ASP A 203 -39.11 -121.03 21.18
N ALA A 204 -40.02 -120.12 21.56
CA ALA A 204 -41.19 -120.42 22.38
C ALA A 204 -42.18 -121.35 21.66
N LEU A 205 -42.45 -121.10 20.36
CA LEU A 205 -43.26 -121.98 19.51
C LEU A 205 -42.65 -123.39 19.40
N LEU A 206 -41.33 -123.50 19.26
CA LEU A 206 -40.62 -124.79 19.23
C LEU A 206 -40.60 -125.50 20.59
N ALA A 207 -40.58 -124.76 21.70
CA ALA A 207 -40.73 -125.33 23.04
C ALA A 207 -42.15 -125.88 23.26
N LEU A 208 -43.16 -125.14 22.81
CA LEU A 208 -44.56 -125.56 22.83
C LEU A 208 -44.79 -126.86 22.05
N ASP A 209 -44.23 -126.97 20.83
CA ASP A 209 -44.33 -128.20 20.02
C ASP A 209 -43.75 -129.43 20.74
N ARG A 210 -42.61 -129.25 21.43
CA ARG A 210 -41.97 -130.31 22.20
C ARG A 210 -42.81 -130.73 23.41
N ALA A 211 -43.33 -129.76 24.17
CA ALA A 211 -44.17 -130.05 25.33
C ALA A 211 -45.50 -130.71 24.92
N GLN A 212 -46.13 -130.24 23.84
CA GLN A 212 -47.34 -130.84 23.28
C GLN A 212 -47.11 -132.31 22.85
N ALA A 213 -45.95 -132.62 22.26
CA ALA A 213 -45.65 -133.99 21.84
C ALA A 213 -45.57 -134.97 23.02
N VAL A 214 -45.07 -134.53 24.18
CA VAL A 214 -45.03 -135.33 25.41
C VAL A 214 -46.44 -135.60 25.93
N VAL A 215 -47.27 -134.56 26.02
CA VAL A 215 -48.67 -134.69 26.47
C VAL A 215 -49.50 -135.55 25.51
N SER A 216 -49.23 -135.51 24.21
CA SER A 216 -49.91 -136.32 23.20
C SER A 216 -49.56 -137.82 23.26
N ALA A 217 -48.48 -138.19 23.94
CA ALA A 217 -48.07 -139.59 24.13
C ALA A 217 -48.74 -140.27 25.33
N LEU A 218 -49.49 -139.52 26.14
CA LEU A 218 -50.27 -140.06 27.26
C LEU A 218 -51.40 -140.96 26.74
N PRO A 219 -51.78 -142.03 27.48
CA PRO A 219 -52.80 -142.99 27.05
C PRO A 219 -54.24 -142.45 27.25
N VAL A 220 -54.49 -141.19 26.88
CA VAL A 220 -55.77 -140.47 27.05
C VAL A 220 -56.10 -139.72 25.75
N ASP A 221 -57.39 -139.57 25.44
CA ASP A 221 -57.80 -138.78 24.27
C ASP A 221 -57.48 -137.29 24.47
N ALA A 222 -56.44 -136.83 23.78
CA ALA A 222 -55.99 -135.44 23.79
C ALA A 222 -56.49 -134.64 22.56
N GLY A 223 -57.52 -135.11 21.85
CA GLY A 223 -58.01 -134.47 20.62
C GLY A 223 -58.46 -133.02 20.79
N ALA A 224 -59.19 -132.72 21.87
CA ALA A 224 -59.64 -131.36 22.19
C ALA A 224 -58.47 -130.41 22.51
N LEU A 225 -57.54 -130.86 23.36
CA LEU A 225 -56.32 -130.11 23.70
C LEU A 225 -55.44 -129.86 22.46
N LYS A 226 -55.30 -130.85 21.58
CA LYS A 226 -54.54 -130.71 20.33
C LYS A 226 -55.09 -129.60 19.45
N ASN A 227 -56.41 -129.50 19.32
CA ASN A 227 -57.07 -128.44 18.55
C ASN A 227 -56.93 -127.07 19.23
N ALA A 228 -57.09 -127.00 20.56
CA ALA A 228 -56.91 -125.77 21.31
C ALA A 228 -55.46 -125.24 21.21
N LEU A 229 -54.46 -126.10 21.35
CA LEU A 229 -53.04 -125.74 21.19
C LEU A 229 -52.69 -125.33 19.76
N LEU A 230 -53.34 -125.91 18.75
CA LEU A 230 -53.16 -125.51 17.35
C LEU A 230 -53.72 -124.11 17.09
N ASP A 231 -54.88 -123.77 17.66
CA ASP A 231 -55.40 -122.41 17.63
C ASP A 231 -54.51 -121.45 18.42
N TYR A 232 -54.08 -121.81 19.64
CA TYR A 232 -53.12 -121.02 20.42
C TYR A 232 -51.83 -120.73 19.65
N ARG A 233 -51.23 -121.75 19.01
CA ARG A 233 -50.06 -121.59 18.13
C ARG A 233 -50.35 -120.61 16.98
N THR A 234 -51.53 -120.70 16.38
CA THR A 234 -51.95 -119.81 15.28
C THR A 234 -52.09 -118.37 15.76
N GLN A 235 -52.75 -118.15 16.90
CA GLN A 235 -52.88 -116.80 17.49
C GLN A 235 -51.54 -116.24 17.95
N LEU A 236 -50.65 -117.07 18.51
CA LEU A 236 -49.31 -116.68 18.93
C LEU A 236 -48.44 -116.25 17.75
N THR A 237 -48.52 -117.00 16.64
CA THR A 237 -47.87 -116.62 15.38
C THR A 237 -48.47 -115.34 14.80
N GLY A 238 -49.80 -115.18 14.85
CA GLY A 238 -50.50 -113.98 14.42
C GLY A 238 -50.09 -112.74 15.22
N LEU A 239 -49.95 -112.85 16.53
CA LEU A 239 -49.47 -111.75 17.39
C LEU A 239 -48.03 -111.38 17.05
N ARG A 240 -47.15 -112.37 16.88
CA ARG A 240 -45.76 -112.14 16.45
C ARG A 240 -45.72 -111.34 15.14
N GLU A 241 -46.49 -111.73 14.14
CA GLU A 241 -46.57 -111.08 12.83
C GLU A 241 -47.09 -109.63 12.93
N ALA A 242 -48.16 -109.42 13.72
CA ALA A 242 -48.74 -108.10 13.94
C ALA A 242 -47.77 -107.17 14.70
N GLN A 243 -47.06 -107.69 15.68
CA GLN A 243 -46.03 -106.97 16.42
C GLN A 243 -44.86 -106.59 15.48
N LEU A 244 -44.38 -107.54 14.68
CA LEU A 244 -43.30 -107.34 13.71
C LEU A 244 -43.63 -106.25 12.70
N THR A 245 -44.83 -106.31 12.11
CA THR A 245 -45.28 -105.34 11.10
C THR A 245 -45.44 -103.93 11.71
N THR A 246 -45.99 -103.85 12.92
CA THR A 246 -46.16 -102.58 13.65
C THR A 246 -44.81 -101.94 13.95
N GLU A 247 -43.85 -102.70 14.49
CA GLU A 247 -42.52 -102.16 14.81
C GLU A 247 -41.69 -101.82 13.57
N THR A 248 -41.87 -102.57 12.47
CA THR A 248 -41.24 -102.22 11.19
C THR A 248 -41.71 -100.85 10.71
N SER A 249 -43.02 -100.57 10.81
CA SER A 249 -43.58 -99.26 10.48
C SER A 249 -43.07 -98.15 11.41
N GLN A 250 -42.99 -98.40 12.72
CA GLN A 250 -42.44 -97.46 13.70
C GLN A 250 -40.96 -97.13 13.43
N ASN A 251 -40.14 -98.13 13.11
CA ASN A 251 -38.74 -97.94 12.77
C ASN A 251 -38.59 -97.17 11.45
N GLN A 252 -39.47 -97.39 10.47
CA GLN A 252 -39.49 -96.64 9.22
C GLN A 252 -39.78 -95.14 9.45
N LEU A 253 -40.72 -94.82 10.35
CA LEU A 253 -41.00 -93.44 10.75
C LEU A 253 -39.77 -92.76 11.37
N GLU A 254 -39.02 -93.46 12.23
CA GLU A 254 -37.78 -92.91 12.79
C GLU A 254 -36.71 -92.68 11.70
N GLN A 255 -36.52 -93.63 10.79
CA GLN A 255 -35.57 -93.47 9.69
C GLN A 255 -35.87 -92.26 8.81
N TRP A 256 -37.15 -92.00 8.51
CA TRP A 256 -37.54 -90.80 7.79
C TRP A 256 -37.30 -89.53 8.59
N LEU A 257 -37.53 -89.54 9.90
CA LEU A 257 -37.24 -88.38 10.74
C LEU A 257 -35.74 -88.08 10.79
N ASP A 258 -34.89 -89.10 10.91
CA ASP A 258 -33.44 -88.98 10.85
C ASP A 258 -32.99 -88.39 9.51
N GLN A 259 -33.58 -88.85 8.40
CA GLN A 259 -33.30 -88.31 7.07
C GLN A 259 -33.73 -86.84 6.94
N LEU A 260 -34.91 -86.48 7.45
CA LEU A 260 -35.39 -85.09 7.41
C LEU A 260 -34.48 -84.15 8.22
N LEU A 261 -34.10 -84.55 9.43
CA LEU A 261 -33.19 -83.78 10.27
C LEU A 261 -31.80 -83.66 9.65
N LYS A 262 -31.32 -84.71 8.99
CA LYS A 262 -30.06 -84.70 8.23
C LYS A 262 -30.11 -83.73 7.05
N GLU A 263 -31.19 -83.70 6.27
CA GLU A 263 -31.35 -82.73 5.17
C GLU A 263 -31.38 -81.29 5.71
N SER A 264 -32.06 -81.06 6.84
CA SER A 264 -32.07 -79.74 7.52
C SER A 264 -30.66 -79.33 7.98
N ASP A 265 -29.88 -80.26 8.54
CA ASP A 265 -28.50 -80.00 8.97
C ASP A 265 -27.57 -79.69 7.80
N LEU A 266 -27.65 -80.45 6.69
CA LEU A 266 -26.87 -80.17 5.47
C LEU A 266 -27.18 -78.78 4.91
N LEU A 267 -28.45 -78.40 4.86
CA LEU A 267 -28.88 -77.06 4.46
C LEU A 267 -28.33 -75.98 5.40
N SER A 268 -28.34 -76.22 6.71
CA SER A 268 -27.82 -75.30 7.72
C SER A 268 -26.30 -75.10 7.59
N GLN A 269 -25.56 -76.18 7.35
CA GLN A 269 -24.12 -76.14 7.11
C GLN A 269 -23.77 -75.35 5.83
N ASP A 270 -24.49 -75.57 4.72
CA ASP A 270 -24.31 -74.81 3.47
C ASP A 270 -24.55 -73.31 3.68
N GLN A 271 -25.64 -72.95 4.36
CA GLN A 271 -25.97 -71.55 4.62
C GLN A 271 -24.94 -70.88 5.54
N THR A 272 -24.42 -71.59 6.53
CA THR A 272 -23.34 -71.09 7.41
C THR A 272 -22.07 -70.84 6.62
N ALA A 273 -21.65 -71.78 5.77
CA ALA A 273 -20.46 -71.65 4.93
C ALA A 273 -20.57 -70.48 3.93
N LYS A 274 -21.75 -70.29 3.31
CA LYS A 274 -22.03 -69.17 2.40
C LYS A 274 -21.98 -67.83 3.13
N ARG A 275 -22.64 -67.72 4.29
CA ARG A 275 -22.62 -66.51 5.14
C ARG A 275 -21.19 -66.13 5.52
N ASP A 276 -20.38 -67.08 5.98
CA ASP A 276 -19.02 -66.81 6.46
C ASP A 276 -18.09 -66.39 5.29
N ARG A 277 -18.23 -67.01 4.12
CA ARG A 277 -17.52 -66.59 2.90
C ARG A 277 -17.91 -65.19 2.47
N GLU A 278 -19.21 -64.92 2.35
CA GLU A 278 -19.74 -63.59 1.96
C GLU A 278 -19.29 -62.50 2.95
N ALA A 279 -19.33 -62.77 4.26
CA ALA A 279 -18.84 -61.86 5.30
C ALA A 279 -17.33 -61.59 5.19
N SER A 280 -16.52 -62.61 4.92
CA SER A 280 -15.07 -62.46 4.74
C SER A 280 -14.70 -61.65 3.50
N LEU A 281 -15.41 -61.86 2.39
CA LEU A 281 -15.25 -61.11 1.14
C LEU A 281 -15.67 -59.66 1.34
N ALA A 282 -16.82 -59.41 1.95
CA ALA A 282 -17.29 -58.07 2.25
C ALA A 282 -16.30 -57.30 3.13
N ARG A 283 -15.76 -57.95 4.18
CA ARG A 283 -14.72 -57.35 5.04
C ARG A 283 -13.47 -56.97 4.26
N SER A 284 -13.00 -57.86 3.37
CA SER A 284 -11.81 -57.60 2.55
C SER A 284 -12.03 -56.47 1.54
N VAL A 285 -13.18 -56.45 0.86
CA VAL A 285 -13.55 -55.37 -0.07
C VAL A 285 -13.65 -54.03 0.65
N LEU A 286 -14.32 -53.97 1.81
CA LEU A 286 -14.40 -52.75 2.60
C LEU A 286 -13.02 -52.26 3.06
N LEU A 287 -12.11 -53.16 3.46
CA LEU A 287 -10.73 -52.81 3.80
C LEU A 287 -9.98 -52.23 2.59
N TYR A 288 -10.07 -52.86 1.41
CA TYR A 288 -9.40 -52.36 0.21
C TYR A 288 -9.94 -51.01 -0.25
N ILE A 289 -11.27 -50.82 -0.27
CA ILE A 289 -11.87 -49.54 -0.65
C ILE A 289 -11.51 -48.46 0.37
N THR A 290 -11.53 -48.76 1.67
CA THR A 290 -11.11 -47.82 2.71
C THR A 290 -9.64 -47.44 2.59
N ALA A 291 -8.75 -48.41 2.38
CA ALA A 291 -7.32 -48.16 2.17
C ALA A 291 -7.07 -47.32 0.91
N ALA A 292 -7.74 -47.64 -0.20
CA ALA A 292 -7.68 -46.84 -1.42
C ALA A 292 -8.20 -45.42 -1.21
N ALA A 293 -9.29 -45.26 -0.45
CA ALA A 293 -9.85 -43.95 -0.14
C ALA A 293 -8.92 -43.10 0.72
N LEU A 294 -8.28 -43.70 1.73
CA LEU A 294 -7.27 -43.02 2.56
C LEU A 294 -6.05 -42.62 1.73
N LEU A 295 -5.57 -43.49 0.85
CA LEU A 295 -4.40 -43.25 0.02
C LEU A 295 -4.66 -42.14 -1.01
N LEU A 296 -5.76 -42.24 -1.76
CA LEU A 296 -6.16 -41.22 -2.74
C LEU A 296 -6.53 -39.89 -2.07
N GLY A 297 -7.22 -39.92 -0.94
CA GLY A 297 -7.55 -38.73 -0.15
C GLY A 297 -6.31 -38.03 0.38
N SER A 298 -5.36 -38.78 0.94
CA SER A 298 -4.08 -38.24 1.44
C SER A 298 -3.22 -37.65 0.31
N LEU A 299 -3.17 -38.34 -0.84
CA LEU A 299 -2.45 -37.86 -2.01
C LEU A 299 -3.07 -36.57 -2.57
N ALA A 300 -4.40 -36.51 -2.67
CA ALA A 300 -5.11 -35.30 -3.09
C ALA A 300 -4.88 -34.14 -2.11
N ALA A 301 -4.96 -34.40 -0.80
CA ALA A 301 -4.68 -33.40 0.23
C ALA A 301 -3.24 -32.87 0.14
N TRP A 302 -2.26 -33.76 -0.04
CA TRP A 302 -0.85 -33.38 -0.19
C TRP A 302 -0.61 -32.51 -1.43
N LEU A 303 -1.20 -32.87 -2.58
CA LEU A 303 -1.09 -32.10 -3.81
C LEU A 303 -1.76 -30.72 -3.71
N ILE A 304 -2.98 -30.65 -3.15
CA ILE A 304 -3.70 -29.39 -2.96
C ILE A 304 -2.95 -28.49 -1.97
N ALA A 305 -2.46 -29.05 -0.85
CA ALA A 305 -1.68 -28.30 0.14
C ALA A 305 -0.40 -27.72 -0.49
N GLY A 306 0.33 -28.50 -1.29
CA GLY A 306 1.51 -28.01 -2.01
C GLY A 306 1.21 -26.85 -2.98
N GLN A 307 0.07 -26.92 -3.68
CA GLN A 307 -0.32 -25.88 -4.65
C GLN A 307 -0.86 -24.58 -4.02
N ILE A 308 -1.35 -24.64 -2.78
CA ILE A 308 -1.88 -23.46 -2.07
C ILE A 308 -0.82 -22.86 -1.15
N VAL A 309 -0.17 -23.69 -0.31
CA VAL A 309 0.69 -23.21 0.78
C VAL A 309 1.99 -22.60 0.26
N ALA A 310 2.66 -23.23 -0.71
CA ALA A 310 3.95 -22.71 -1.18
C ALA A 310 3.82 -21.32 -1.84
N PRO A 311 2.84 -21.05 -2.71
CA PRO A 311 2.70 -19.74 -3.35
C PRO A 311 2.15 -18.67 -2.40
N LEU A 312 1.34 -19.07 -1.41
CA LEU A 312 0.95 -18.19 -0.32
C LEU A 312 2.17 -17.77 0.53
N ARG A 313 3.08 -18.69 0.85
CA ARG A 313 4.34 -18.37 1.53
C ARG A 313 5.21 -17.41 0.72
N GLN A 314 5.29 -17.58 -0.60
CA GLN A 314 6.01 -16.65 -1.48
C GLN A 314 5.38 -15.25 -1.45
N ALA A 315 4.06 -15.14 -1.52
CA ALA A 315 3.36 -13.86 -1.39
C ALA A 315 3.61 -13.20 -0.03
N LEU A 316 3.62 -13.98 1.05
CA LEU A 316 3.86 -13.51 2.41
C LEU A 316 5.31 -13.07 2.61
N GLN A 317 6.28 -13.80 2.04
CA GLN A 317 7.69 -13.41 2.04
C GLN A 317 7.94 -12.13 1.25
N ALA A 318 7.26 -11.96 0.11
CA ALA A 318 7.33 -10.72 -0.65
C ALA A 318 6.71 -9.54 0.12
N ALA A 319 5.56 -9.74 0.77
CA ALA A 319 4.95 -8.73 1.63
C ALA A 319 5.85 -8.35 2.82
N ASN A 320 6.49 -9.31 3.49
CA ASN A 320 7.45 -9.04 4.55
C ASN A 320 8.68 -8.28 4.03
N SER A 321 9.20 -8.65 2.86
CA SER A 321 10.32 -7.93 2.23
C SER A 321 9.95 -6.46 1.98
N ILE A 322 8.73 -6.19 1.48
CA ILE A 322 8.22 -4.82 1.29
C ILE A 322 8.09 -4.09 2.62
N ALA A 323 7.59 -4.74 3.67
CA ALA A 323 7.44 -4.16 5.01
C ALA A 323 8.80 -3.82 5.66
N GLU A 324 9.84 -4.60 5.38
CA GLU A 324 11.23 -4.34 5.78
C GLU A 324 11.91 -3.28 4.89
N GLY A 325 11.23 -2.75 3.88
CA GLY A 325 11.73 -1.73 2.97
C GLY A 325 12.52 -2.26 1.77
N ASN A 326 12.58 -3.58 1.56
CA ASN A 326 13.21 -4.19 0.40
C ASN A 326 12.21 -4.34 -0.77
N LEU A 327 12.31 -3.42 -1.73
CA LEU A 327 11.50 -3.37 -2.94
C LEU A 327 12.22 -3.98 -4.16
N THR A 328 13.40 -4.57 -4.01
CA THR A 328 14.20 -5.09 -5.14
C THR A 328 13.60 -6.36 -5.77
N GLN A 329 12.78 -7.11 -5.03
CA GLN A 329 12.24 -8.38 -5.53
C GLN A 329 11.21 -8.17 -6.65
N ALA A 330 11.47 -8.79 -7.80
CA ALA A 330 10.52 -8.87 -8.89
C ALA A 330 9.58 -10.08 -8.70
N ILE A 331 8.32 -9.81 -8.39
CA ILE A 331 7.29 -10.85 -8.27
C ILE A 331 6.80 -11.21 -9.67
N GLN A 332 7.40 -12.25 -10.26
CA GLN A 332 6.94 -12.80 -11.54
C GLN A 332 6.11 -14.05 -11.31
N THR A 333 4.85 -14.00 -11.72
CA THR A 333 3.95 -15.17 -11.68
C THR A 333 3.29 -15.35 -13.04
N GLN A 334 3.27 -16.60 -13.52
CA GLN A 334 2.53 -17.00 -14.72
C GLN A 334 1.16 -17.60 -14.38
N ARG A 335 0.82 -17.64 -13.09
CA ARG A 335 -0.37 -18.30 -12.57
C ARG A 335 -1.59 -17.42 -12.77
N ARG A 336 -2.71 -18.01 -13.18
CA ARG A 336 -3.95 -17.30 -13.54
C ARG A 336 -5.06 -17.36 -12.48
N ASP A 337 -4.86 -18.15 -11.43
CA ASP A 337 -5.81 -18.30 -10.32
C ASP A 337 -5.74 -17.13 -9.32
N GLU A 338 -6.50 -17.23 -8.22
CA GLU A 338 -6.59 -16.18 -7.20
C GLU A 338 -5.23 -15.87 -6.54
N LEU A 339 -4.36 -16.87 -6.38
CA LEU A 339 -3.00 -16.66 -5.84
C LEU A 339 -2.11 -15.93 -6.87
N GLY A 340 -2.25 -16.25 -8.15
CA GLY A 340 -1.60 -15.50 -9.22
C GLY A 340 -2.08 -14.05 -9.33
N GLN A 341 -3.36 -13.79 -9.05
CA GLN A 341 -3.88 -12.41 -8.94
C GLN A 341 -3.28 -11.68 -7.74
N LEU A 342 -3.26 -12.30 -6.55
CA LEU A 342 -2.64 -11.75 -5.35
C LEU A 342 -1.16 -11.38 -5.58
N GLN A 343 -0.37 -12.30 -6.14
CA GLN A 343 1.04 -12.06 -6.44
C GLN A 343 1.24 -10.89 -7.43
N ARG A 344 0.40 -10.80 -8.48
CA ARG A 344 0.44 -9.65 -9.42
C ARG A 344 0.10 -8.33 -8.73
N SER A 345 -0.91 -8.30 -7.86
CA SER A 345 -1.27 -7.11 -7.09
C SER A 345 -0.14 -6.65 -6.17
N ILE A 346 0.53 -7.57 -5.48
CA ILE A 346 1.72 -7.24 -4.67
C ILE A 346 2.85 -6.72 -5.58
N GLY A 347 3.06 -7.32 -6.75
CA GLY A 347 4.05 -6.86 -7.73
C GLY A 347 3.77 -5.43 -8.22
N GLN A 348 2.52 -5.11 -8.55
CA GLN A 348 2.11 -3.76 -8.93
C GLN A 348 2.30 -2.76 -7.79
N MET A 349 1.92 -3.13 -6.56
CA MET A 349 2.15 -2.32 -5.36
C MET A 349 3.65 -2.03 -5.17
N THR A 350 4.51 -3.04 -5.29
CA THR A 350 5.97 -2.90 -5.21
C THR A 350 6.52 -1.95 -6.26
N SER A 351 6.05 -2.07 -7.52
CA SER A 351 6.45 -1.20 -8.62
C SER A 351 6.05 0.26 -8.37
N ASN A 352 4.82 0.49 -7.88
CA ASN A 352 4.34 1.82 -7.55
C ASN A 352 5.12 2.43 -6.37
N LEU A 353 5.40 1.65 -5.33
CA LEU A 353 6.24 2.09 -4.20
C LEU A 353 7.66 2.43 -4.66
N ARG A 354 8.28 1.61 -5.51
CA ARG A 354 9.61 1.90 -6.10
C ARG A 354 9.59 3.22 -6.88
N GLY A 355 8.55 3.48 -7.68
CA GLY A 355 8.38 4.75 -8.39
C GLY A 355 8.23 5.95 -7.44
N LEU A 356 7.41 5.82 -6.39
CA LEU A 356 7.22 6.87 -5.38
C LEU A 356 8.50 7.16 -4.60
N ILE A 357 9.18 6.14 -4.10
CA ILE A 357 10.43 6.29 -3.33
C ILE A 357 11.53 6.89 -4.22
N GLY A 358 11.65 6.45 -5.48
CA GLY A 358 12.58 7.04 -6.45
C GLY A 358 12.28 8.52 -6.74
N GLY A 359 11.01 8.87 -6.92
CA GLY A 359 10.57 10.25 -7.11
C GLY A 359 10.86 11.15 -5.90
N ILE A 360 10.55 10.67 -4.70
CA ILE A 360 10.84 11.38 -3.44
C ILE A 360 12.35 11.58 -3.26
N GLY A 361 13.17 10.57 -3.53
CA GLY A 361 14.63 10.67 -3.46
C GLY A 361 15.19 11.72 -4.42
N ALA A 362 14.69 11.77 -5.66
CA ALA A 362 15.06 12.80 -6.63
C ALA A 362 14.65 14.21 -6.19
N SER A 363 13.42 14.36 -5.66
CA SER A 363 12.94 15.65 -5.13
C SER A 363 13.73 16.11 -3.91
N ALA A 364 14.09 15.21 -2.99
CA ALA A 364 14.93 15.53 -1.83
C ALA A 364 16.31 16.05 -2.26
N GLN A 365 16.93 15.43 -3.26
CA GLN A 365 18.19 15.88 -3.84
C GLN A 365 18.05 17.27 -4.49
N GLN A 366 16.94 17.53 -5.20
CA GLN A 366 16.66 18.85 -5.77
C GLN A 366 16.49 19.92 -4.70
N ILE A 367 15.78 19.64 -3.60
CA ILE A 367 15.64 20.55 -2.45
C ILE A 367 17.01 20.88 -1.85
N ALA A 368 17.85 19.86 -1.60
CA ALA A 368 19.18 20.07 -1.05
C ALA A 368 20.07 20.91 -1.97
N SER A 369 19.97 20.72 -3.30
CA SER A 369 20.69 21.53 -4.28
C SER A 369 20.17 22.98 -4.32
N ALA A 370 18.85 23.16 -4.36
CA ALA A 370 18.22 24.49 -4.37
C ALA A 370 18.54 25.28 -3.09
N ALA A 371 18.54 24.62 -1.94
CA ALA A 371 18.93 25.20 -0.67
C ALA A 371 20.40 25.68 -0.65
N LYS A 372 21.32 24.91 -1.23
CA LYS A 372 22.73 25.34 -1.40
C LYS A 372 22.85 26.55 -2.32
N GLN A 373 22.13 26.57 -3.44
CA GLN A 373 22.11 27.73 -4.35
C GLN A 373 21.54 28.96 -3.65
N LEU A 374 20.44 28.81 -2.90
CA LEU A 374 19.83 29.90 -2.14
C LEU A 374 20.81 30.45 -1.10
N SER A 375 21.48 29.58 -0.34
CA SER A 375 22.52 29.99 0.62
C SER A 375 23.66 30.77 -0.04
N ALA A 376 24.09 30.39 -1.25
CA ALA A 376 25.14 31.09 -1.98
C ALA A 376 24.66 32.48 -2.46
N VAL A 377 23.45 32.57 -3.02
CA VAL A 377 22.85 33.84 -3.45
C VAL A 377 22.64 34.77 -2.25
N THR A 378 22.19 34.25 -1.11
CA THR A 378 22.03 35.04 0.12
C THR A 378 23.37 35.55 0.65
N ALA A 379 24.43 34.74 0.60
CA ALA A 379 25.78 35.19 0.97
C ALA A 379 26.27 36.32 0.05
N GLN A 380 26.05 36.20 -1.27
CA GLN A 380 26.37 37.26 -2.23
C GLN A 380 25.54 38.53 -1.97
N THR A 381 24.26 38.38 -1.65
CA THR A 381 23.36 39.50 -1.35
C THR A 381 23.83 40.27 -0.12
N ARG A 382 24.25 39.57 0.95
CA ARG A 382 24.83 40.22 2.14
C ARG A 382 26.08 41.02 1.80
N ALA A 383 27.00 40.46 1.03
CA ALA A 383 28.19 41.18 0.60
C ALA A 383 27.83 42.47 -0.18
N GLY A 384 26.86 42.39 -1.09
CA GLY A 384 26.36 43.57 -1.81
C GLY A 384 25.72 44.63 -0.92
N ILE A 385 25.04 44.22 0.17
CA ILE A 385 24.46 45.15 1.15
C ILE A 385 25.56 45.86 1.96
N ASP A 386 26.63 45.15 2.32
CA ASP A 386 27.77 45.76 3.03
C ASP A 386 28.47 46.81 2.14
N ASP A 387 28.66 46.51 0.85
CA ASP A 387 29.18 47.47 -0.13
C ASP A 387 28.25 48.68 -0.30
N GLN A 388 26.93 48.44 -0.44
CA GLN A 388 25.93 49.49 -0.56
C GLN A 388 25.90 50.40 0.67
N LYS A 389 26.11 49.86 1.87
CA LYS A 389 26.20 50.64 3.11
C LYS A 389 27.38 51.61 3.07
N LEU A 390 28.55 51.15 2.64
CA LEU A 390 29.74 51.99 2.50
C LEU A 390 29.53 53.12 1.49
N GLU A 391 28.95 52.83 0.32
CA GLU A 391 28.63 53.86 -0.67
C GLU A 391 27.61 54.86 -0.13
N THR A 392 26.58 54.39 0.57
CA THR A 392 25.54 55.25 1.17
C THR A 392 26.14 56.21 2.23
N GLU A 393 27.08 55.74 3.05
CA GLU A 393 27.82 56.57 4.00
C GLU A 393 28.70 57.63 3.31
N GLN A 394 29.33 57.28 2.19
CA GLN A 394 30.09 58.23 1.38
C GLN A 394 29.20 59.30 0.75
N VAL A 395 28.05 58.91 0.18
CA VAL A 395 27.09 59.87 -0.38
C VAL A 395 26.58 60.80 0.72
N ALA A 396 26.21 60.27 1.89
CA ALA A 396 25.79 61.10 3.04
C ALA A 396 26.86 62.14 3.42
N THR A 397 28.13 61.74 3.42
CA THR A 397 29.25 62.64 3.69
C THR A 397 29.39 63.72 2.61
N ALA A 398 29.31 63.34 1.33
CA ALA A 398 29.37 64.26 0.20
C ALA A 398 28.20 65.26 0.22
N MET A 399 26.99 64.83 0.57
CA MET A 399 25.84 65.74 0.67
C MET A 399 25.99 66.75 1.82
N ASN A 400 26.53 66.32 2.98
CA ASN A 400 26.84 67.25 4.07
C ASN A 400 27.90 68.29 3.67
N GLN A 401 28.93 67.87 2.93
CA GLN A 401 29.91 68.81 2.37
C GLN A 401 29.25 69.76 1.36
N MET A 402 28.36 69.25 0.50
CA MET A 402 27.62 70.05 -0.48
C MET A 402 26.77 71.12 0.21
N LEU A 403 26.03 70.76 1.26
CA LEU A 403 25.24 71.71 2.06
C LEU A 403 26.12 72.85 2.62
N ALA A 404 27.25 72.50 3.22
CA ALA A 404 28.18 73.49 3.74
C ALA A 404 28.74 74.39 2.62
N THR A 405 29.09 73.83 1.47
CA THR A 405 29.62 74.62 0.34
C THR A 405 28.57 75.52 -0.29
N SER A 406 27.32 75.06 -0.45
CA SER A 406 26.24 75.88 -1.02
C SER A 406 25.88 77.04 -0.09
N GLN A 407 25.85 76.83 1.23
CA GLN A 407 25.69 77.92 2.21
C GLN A 407 26.82 78.95 2.10
N GLU A 408 28.07 78.51 1.96
CA GLU A 408 29.21 79.42 1.77
C GLU A 408 29.14 80.17 0.43
N VAL A 409 28.68 79.53 -0.66
CA VAL A 409 28.48 80.20 -1.95
C VAL A 409 27.40 81.27 -1.85
N ALA A 410 26.28 81.00 -1.17
CA ALA A 410 25.23 81.99 -0.93
C ALA A 410 25.77 83.20 -0.15
N ARG A 411 26.53 82.95 0.93
CA ARG A 411 27.17 83.98 1.74
C ARG A 411 28.18 84.80 0.93
N HIS A 412 28.98 84.16 0.08
CA HIS A 412 29.94 84.85 -0.79
C HIS A 412 29.26 85.68 -1.88
N ALA A 413 28.14 85.22 -2.43
CA ALA A 413 27.34 86.00 -3.39
C ALA A 413 26.76 87.27 -2.72
N GLU A 414 26.25 87.15 -1.49
CA GLU A 414 25.79 88.30 -0.71
C GLU A 414 26.92 89.31 -0.45
N GLN A 415 28.08 88.83 0.02
CA GLN A 415 29.27 89.66 0.24
C GLN A 415 29.74 90.35 -1.04
N ALA A 416 29.74 89.64 -2.17
CA ALA A 416 30.08 90.20 -3.48
C ALA A 416 29.08 91.27 -3.93
N SER A 417 27.79 91.13 -3.59
CA SER A 417 26.76 92.14 -3.88
C SER A 417 26.98 93.43 -3.10
N VAL A 418 27.34 93.30 -1.82
CA VAL A 418 27.71 94.46 -0.97
C VAL A 418 28.95 95.15 -1.53
N ALA A 419 30.00 94.40 -1.86
CA ALA A 419 31.23 94.95 -2.43
C ALA A 419 31.01 95.62 -3.80
N ALA A 420 30.16 95.05 -4.65
CA ALA A 420 29.76 95.67 -5.91
C ALA A 420 29.01 96.99 -5.66
N THR A 421 28.09 97.03 -4.71
CA THR A 421 27.37 98.26 -4.33
C THR A 421 28.33 99.37 -3.86
N GLU A 422 29.34 99.01 -3.06
CA GLU A 422 30.37 99.97 -2.61
C GLU A 422 31.24 100.46 -3.77
N ALA A 423 31.64 99.56 -4.68
CA ALA A 423 32.41 99.93 -5.87
C ALA A 423 31.63 100.85 -6.81
N ASP A 424 30.31 100.65 -6.96
CA ASP A 424 29.43 101.50 -7.76
C ASP A 424 29.35 102.93 -7.20
N GLN A 425 29.17 103.04 -5.87
CA GLN A 425 29.18 104.34 -5.17
C GLN A 425 30.52 105.05 -5.33
N GLN A 426 31.64 104.34 -5.19
CA GLN A 426 32.98 104.90 -5.33
C GLN A 426 33.28 105.34 -6.77
N ALA A 427 32.84 104.57 -7.76
CA ALA A 427 32.96 104.94 -9.18
C ALA A 427 32.11 106.17 -9.50
N GLY A 428 30.88 106.25 -8.98
CA GLY A 428 30.00 107.41 -9.12
C GLY A 428 30.56 108.68 -8.47
N ALA A 429 31.16 108.57 -7.28
CA ALA A 429 31.87 109.68 -6.65
C ALA A 429 33.11 110.11 -7.47
N GLY A 430 33.84 109.15 -8.04
CA GLY A 430 34.95 109.43 -8.95
C GLY A 430 34.53 110.19 -10.21
N ASP A 431 33.39 109.81 -10.81
CA ASP A 431 32.83 110.49 -11.99
C ASP A 431 32.49 111.96 -11.70
N GLN A 432 31.92 112.25 -10.52
CA GLN A 432 31.67 113.62 -10.06
C GLN A 432 32.97 114.44 -9.97
N VAL A 433 34.02 113.89 -9.36
CA VAL A 433 35.33 114.56 -9.24
C VAL A 433 35.95 114.82 -10.61
N VAL A 434 35.83 113.88 -11.55
CA VAL A 434 36.28 114.04 -12.93
C VAL A 434 35.51 115.15 -13.65
N ALA A 435 34.18 115.21 -13.48
CA ALA A 435 33.36 116.28 -14.06
C ALA A 435 33.71 117.68 -13.51
N GLU A 436 33.98 117.78 -12.20
CA GLU A 436 34.49 119.01 -11.58
C GLU A 436 35.88 119.40 -12.12
N ALA A 437 36.78 118.43 -12.28
CA ALA A 437 38.11 118.66 -12.84
C ALA A 437 38.04 119.19 -14.29
N ILE A 438 37.17 118.62 -15.14
CA ILE A 438 36.93 119.14 -16.50
C ILE A 438 36.50 120.61 -16.45
N THR A 439 35.54 120.94 -15.60
CA THR A 439 35.03 122.31 -15.45
C THR A 439 36.15 123.29 -15.05
N HIS A 440 37.01 122.91 -14.10
CA HIS A 440 38.13 123.74 -13.68
C HIS A 440 39.21 123.90 -14.76
N ILE A 441 39.51 122.83 -15.51
CA ILE A 441 40.49 122.87 -16.61
C ILE A 441 39.96 123.73 -17.77
N GLU A 442 38.66 123.68 -18.08
CA GLU A 442 38.03 124.54 -19.08
C GLU A 442 38.09 126.02 -18.67
N HIS A 443 37.86 126.33 -17.38
CA HIS A 443 38.04 127.68 -16.85
C HIS A 443 39.51 128.14 -16.95
N LEU A 444 40.47 127.27 -16.64
CA LEU A 444 41.90 127.56 -16.81
C LEU A 444 42.26 127.84 -18.27
N ALA A 445 41.71 127.07 -19.22
CA ALA A 445 41.91 127.31 -20.65
C ALA A 445 41.41 128.70 -21.08
N GLN A 446 40.28 129.15 -20.52
CA GLN A 446 39.72 130.47 -20.78
C GLN A 446 40.61 131.61 -20.22
N GLU A 447 41.15 131.45 -19.01
CA GLU A 447 42.07 132.42 -18.40
C GLU A 447 43.42 132.49 -19.14
N MET A 448 43.92 131.36 -19.66
CA MET A 448 45.10 131.32 -20.54
C MET A 448 44.85 132.07 -21.85
N ALA A 449 43.66 131.90 -22.46
CA ALA A 449 43.29 132.64 -23.66
C ALA A 449 43.24 134.16 -23.42
N ARG A 450 42.67 134.59 -22.28
CA ARG A 450 42.66 136.01 -21.86
C ARG A 450 44.07 136.57 -21.65
N SER A 451 44.94 135.80 -20.98
CA SER A 451 46.34 136.18 -20.71
C SER A 451 47.15 136.32 -22.00
N SER A 452 46.99 135.38 -22.95
CA SER A 452 47.61 135.46 -24.29
C SER A 452 47.17 136.73 -25.03
N GLN A 453 45.89 137.10 -24.96
CA GLN A 453 45.38 138.33 -25.57
C GLN A 453 45.93 139.60 -24.92
N ALA A 454 46.06 139.64 -23.59
CA ALA A 454 46.69 140.76 -22.88
C ALA A 454 48.17 140.93 -23.27
N MET A 455 48.91 139.82 -23.41
CA MET A 455 50.31 139.84 -23.86
C MET A 455 50.47 140.36 -25.29
N ARG A 456 49.59 139.95 -26.21
CA ARG A 456 49.55 140.51 -27.58
C ARG A 456 49.27 142.02 -27.58
N GLY A 457 48.39 142.48 -26.69
CA GLY A 457 48.13 143.91 -26.50
C GLY A 457 49.38 144.65 -26.02
N LEU A 458 50.09 144.11 -25.02
CA LEU A 458 51.34 144.69 -24.52
C LEU A 458 52.45 144.73 -25.58
N GLN A 459 52.56 143.68 -26.40
CA GLN A 459 53.50 143.61 -27.51
C GLN A 459 53.24 144.72 -28.54
N GLN A 460 51.97 144.97 -28.88
CA GLN A 460 51.57 146.06 -29.78
C GLN A 460 51.89 147.44 -29.21
N GLU A 461 51.59 147.66 -27.92
CA GLU A 461 51.86 148.96 -27.29
C GLU A 461 53.36 149.23 -27.19
N SER A 462 54.16 148.20 -26.91
CA SER A 462 55.62 148.28 -26.90
C SER A 462 56.19 148.62 -28.29
N GLN A 463 55.60 148.09 -29.35
CA GLN A 463 55.96 148.43 -30.73
C GLN A 463 55.73 149.92 -31.03
N LYS A 464 54.59 150.48 -30.56
CA LYS A 464 54.30 151.91 -30.71
C LYS A 464 55.31 152.76 -29.96
N ILE A 465 55.67 152.39 -28.73
CA ILE A 465 56.71 153.09 -27.97
C ILE A 465 58.03 153.08 -28.73
N GLY A 466 58.41 151.93 -29.33
CA GLY A 466 59.56 151.83 -30.22
C GLY A 466 59.53 152.85 -31.37
N SER A 467 58.39 152.98 -32.07
CA SER A 467 58.25 153.97 -33.15
C SER A 467 58.35 155.43 -32.67
N VAL A 468 57.88 155.72 -31.45
CA VAL A 468 58.00 157.07 -30.86
C VAL A 468 59.46 157.38 -30.51
N LEU A 469 60.20 156.38 -29.99
CA LEU A 469 61.63 156.53 -29.70
C LEU A 469 62.46 156.80 -30.96
N GLU A 470 62.11 156.17 -32.09
CA GLU A 470 62.75 156.44 -33.38
C GLU A 470 62.56 157.89 -33.83
N VAL A 471 61.36 158.46 -33.61
CA VAL A 471 61.09 159.90 -33.84
C VAL A 471 61.89 160.78 -32.88
N ILE A 472 61.96 160.43 -31.59
CA ILE A 472 62.73 161.19 -30.59
C ILE A 472 64.23 161.19 -30.94
N LYS A 473 64.74 160.05 -31.41
CA LYS A 473 66.11 159.91 -31.91
C LYS A 473 66.33 160.83 -33.11
N SER A 474 65.45 160.77 -34.11
CA SER A 474 65.52 161.65 -35.28
C SER A 474 65.47 163.14 -34.91
N VAL A 475 64.61 163.54 -33.96
CA VAL A 475 64.50 164.93 -33.48
C VAL A 475 65.73 165.34 -32.70
N SER A 476 66.28 164.46 -31.85
CA SER A 476 67.51 164.72 -31.08
C SER A 476 68.71 164.88 -32.02
N GLU A 477 68.82 164.06 -33.06
CA GLU A 477 69.84 164.20 -34.12
C GLU A 477 69.69 165.51 -34.89
N GLN A 478 68.48 165.87 -35.31
CA GLN A 478 68.20 167.14 -35.96
C GLN A 478 68.54 168.33 -35.05
N THR A 479 68.19 168.23 -33.76
CA THR A 479 68.46 169.28 -32.77
C THR A 479 69.95 169.41 -32.51
N ASN A 480 70.69 168.30 -32.45
CA ASN A 480 72.15 168.27 -32.34
C ASN A 480 72.83 168.95 -33.55
N LEU A 481 72.31 168.72 -34.77
CA LEU A 481 72.76 169.36 -36.01
C LEU A 481 72.42 170.86 -36.07
N LEU A 482 71.21 171.25 -35.68
CA LEU A 482 70.79 172.65 -35.59
C LEU A 482 71.61 173.41 -34.57
N ALA A 483 71.85 172.81 -33.41
CA ALA A 483 72.68 173.37 -32.35
C ALA A 483 74.14 173.53 -32.81
N LEU A 484 74.69 172.54 -33.55
CA LEU A 484 76.02 172.65 -34.14
C LEU A 484 76.11 173.84 -35.12
N ASN A 485 75.11 173.99 -36.00
CA ASN A 485 75.06 175.12 -36.93
C ASN A 485 74.91 176.47 -36.21
N ALA A 486 74.12 176.53 -35.14
CA ALA A 486 73.99 177.72 -34.31
C ALA A 486 75.28 178.06 -33.56
N ALA A 487 76.01 177.06 -33.04
CA ALA A 487 77.30 177.25 -32.39
C ALA A 487 78.35 177.78 -33.38
N ILE A 488 78.35 177.27 -34.62
CA ILE A 488 79.21 177.76 -35.71
C ILE A 488 78.90 179.24 -36.02
N GLU A 489 77.63 179.60 -36.19
CA GLU A 489 77.27 180.98 -36.56
C GLU A 489 77.45 181.97 -35.40
N ALA A 490 77.26 181.52 -34.16
CA ALA A 490 77.57 182.29 -32.96
C ALA A 490 79.08 182.57 -32.82
N ALA A 491 79.95 181.60 -33.14
CA ALA A 491 81.39 181.81 -33.21
C ALA A 491 81.76 182.85 -34.30
N ARG A 492 80.98 182.90 -35.38
CA ARG A 492 81.16 183.83 -36.51
C ARG A 492 80.79 185.28 -36.18
N ALA A 493 79.82 185.49 -35.29
CA ALA A 493 79.43 186.81 -34.79
C ALA A 493 80.41 187.42 -33.77
N GLY A 494 81.51 186.72 -33.45
CA GLY A 494 82.57 187.23 -32.57
C GLY A 494 82.08 187.60 -31.17
N GLU A 495 82.53 188.73 -30.63
CA GLU A 495 82.17 189.20 -29.28
C GLU A 495 80.66 189.35 -29.06
N ALA A 496 79.87 189.64 -30.11
CA ALA A 496 78.41 189.75 -30.02
C ALA A 496 77.69 188.39 -29.91
N GLY A 497 78.33 187.29 -30.35
CA GLY A 497 77.75 185.95 -30.41
C GLY A 497 78.07 185.04 -29.21
N ARG A 498 78.92 185.49 -28.28
CA ARG A 498 79.46 184.64 -27.20
C ARG A 498 78.38 184.02 -26.30
N GLY A 499 77.31 184.76 -26.01
CA GLY A 499 76.16 184.24 -25.26
C GLY A 499 75.37 183.18 -26.04
N PHE A 500 75.24 183.33 -27.36
CA PHE A 500 74.59 182.35 -28.23
C PHE A 500 75.39 181.06 -28.39
N ALA A 501 76.72 181.14 -28.42
CA ALA A 501 77.59 179.96 -28.54
C ALA A 501 77.45 179.03 -27.34
N VAL A 502 77.39 179.59 -26.12
CA VAL A 502 77.19 178.80 -24.88
C VAL A 502 75.83 178.11 -24.88
N VAL A 503 74.77 178.81 -25.30
CA VAL A 503 73.43 178.22 -25.39
C VAL A 503 73.40 177.11 -26.45
N ALA A 504 74.05 177.31 -27.59
CA ALA A 504 74.11 176.31 -28.65
C ALA A 504 74.87 175.03 -28.22
N ASP A 505 76.00 175.16 -27.53
CA ASP A 505 76.71 173.99 -26.97
C ASP A 505 75.92 173.28 -25.87
N GLU A 506 75.17 174.01 -25.04
CA GLU A 506 74.28 173.43 -24.03
C GLU A 506 73.12 172.65 -24.68
N VAL A 507 72.50 173.20 -25.73
CA VAL A 507 71.47 172.51 -26.53
C VAL A 507 72.04 171.28 -27.21
N ARG A 508 73.28 171.35 -27.71
CA ARG A 508 73.98 170.20 -28.32
C ARG A 508 74.21 169.09 -27.30
N GLY A 509 74.73 169.43 -26.11
CA GLY A 509 74.91 168.49 -25.00
C GLY A 509 73.59 167.85 -24.55
N LEU A 510 72.50 168.63 -24.53
CA LEU A 510 71.16 168.14 -24.19
C LEU A 510 70.63 167.18 -25.26
N ALA A 511 70.82 167.49 -26.54
CA ALA A 511 70.43 166.65 -27.67
C ALA A 511 71.19 165.31 -27.67
N GLN A 512 72.51 165.34 -27.41
CA GLN A 512 73.33 164.12 -27.29
C GLN A 512 72.91 163.25 -26.10
N ARG A 513 72.60 163.85 -24.95
CA ARG A 513 72.04 163.13 -23.78
C ARG A 513 70.66 162.54 -24.08
N THR A 514 69.81 163.26 -24.82
CA THR A 514 68.47 162.78 -25.19
C THR A 514 68.55 161.60 -26.16
N GLN A 515 69.48 161.65 -27.12
CA GLN A 515 69.79 160.54 -28.02
C GLN A 515 70.24 159.30 -27.24
N GLN A 516 71.20 159.46 -26.32
CA GLN A 516 71.71 158.34 -25.51
C GLN A 516 70.59 157.72 -24.65
N SER A 517 69.76 158.54 -24.00
CA SER A 517 68.61 158.04 -23.24
C SER A 517 67.59 157.32 -24.13
N ALA A 518 67.37 157.80 -25.37
CA ALA A 518 66.49 157.14 -26.32
C ALA A 518 67.02 155.75 -26.71
N GLU A 519 68.34 155.59 -26.91
CA GLU A 519 68.99 154.30 -27.19
C GLU A 519 68.92 153.34 -26.00
N GLU A 520 69.09 153.84 -24.76
CA GLU A 520 68.91 153.04 -23.55
C GLU A 520 67.46 152.55 -23.39
N ILE A 521 66.46 153.40 -23.65
CA ILE A 521 65.04 153.00 -23.61
C ILE A 521 64.72 152.04 -24.77
N GLU A 522 65.28 152.25 -25.96
CA GLU A 522 65.11 151.33 -27.10
C GLU A 522 65.60 149.93 -26.76
N ALA A 523 66.76 149.82 -26.10
CA ALA A 523 67.27 148.54 -25.61
C ALA A 523 66.32 147.88 -24.58
N LEU A 524 65.74 148.67 -23.66
CA LEU A 524 64.74 148.19 -22.70
C LEU A 524 63.45 147.72 -23.39
N ILE A 525 62.94 148.45 -24.37
CA ILE A 525 61.74 148.09 -25.14
C ILE A 525 61.99 146.85 -26.00
N SER A 526 63.18 146.70 -26.59
CA SER A 526 63.60 145.49 -27.30
C SER A 526 63.70 144.28 -26.35
N GLY A 527 64.19 144.48 -25.13
CA GLY A 527 64.14 143.50 -24.05
C GLY A 527 62.71 143.12 -23.67
N LEU A 528 61.83 144.10 -23.52
CA LEU A 528 60.42 143.90 -23.20
C LEU A 528 59.69 143.15 -24.32
N HIS A 529 59.94 143.49 -25.59
CA HIS A 529 59.36 142.80 -26.75
C HIS A 529 59.73 141.31 -26.77
N ARG A 530 61.03 141.00 -26.59
CA ARG A 530 61.51 139.61 -26.46
C ARG A 530 60.85 138.90 -25.27
N GLY A 531 60.75 139.58 -24.12
CA GLY A 531 60.08 139.04 -22.93
C GLY A 531 58.59 138.73 -23.17
N THR A 532 57.86 139.64 -23.82
CA THR A 532 56.43 139.44 -24.14
C THR A 532 56.22 138.32 -25.16
N GLN A 533 57.10 138.20 -26.16
CA GLN A 533 57.04 137.11 -27.13
C GLN A 533 57.28 135.76 -26.45
N GLN A 534 58.29 135.67 -25.58
CA GLN A 534 58.57 134.44 -24.83
C GLN A 534 57.38 134.04 -23.93
N VAL A 535 56.73 134.99 -23.27
CA VAL A 535 55.54 134.70 -22.45
C VAL A 535 54.35 134.27 -23.33
N ALA A 536 54.17 134.87 -24.51
CA ALA A 536 53.13 134.45 -25.45
C ALA A 536 53.33 133.00 -25.91
N ASP A 537 54.57 132.60 -26.24
CA ASP A 537 54.90 131.23 -26.63
C ASP A 537 54.63 130.23 -25.48
N ILE A 538 54.94 130.62 -24.23
CA ILE A 538 54.63 129.83 -23.03
C ILE A 538 53.11 129.68 -22.84
N MET A 539 52.33 130.75 -23.06
CA MET A 539 50.87 130.71 -22.96
C MET A 539 50.23 129.82 -24.04
N ASP A 540 50.72 129.87 -25.28
CA ASP A 540 50.23 129.00 -26.35
C ASP A 540 50.55 127.51 -26.09
N ASN A 541 51.74 127.21 -25.57
CA ASN A 541 52.07 125.85 -25.12
C ASN A 541 51.21 125.41 -23.92
N SER A 542 51.02 126.29 -22.93
CA SER A 542 50.17 126.02 -21.75
C SER A 542 48.72 125.74 -22.15
N ARG A 543 48.21 126.43 -23.17
CA ARG A 543 46.90 126.16 -23.75
C ARG A 543 46.83 124.76 -24.38
N SER A 544 47.84 124.35 -25.14
CA SER A 544 47.91 122.99 -25.71
C SER A 544 47.97 121.91 -24.62
N LEU A 545 48.73 122.14 -23.55
CA LEU A 545 48.79 121.22 -22.41
C LEU A 545 47.43 121.11 -21.69
N THR A 546 46.72 122.23 -21.57
CA THR A 546 45.38 122.27 -20.96
C THR A 546 44.36 121.48 -21.79
N ASP A 547 44.37 121.62 -23.12
CA ASP A 547 43.49 120.85 -24.03
C ASP A 547 43.75 119.33 -23.93
N ASN A 548 45.03 118.93 -23.91
CA ASN A 548 45.42 117.54 -23.67
C ASN A 548 44.94 117.04 -22.29
N SER A 549 44.99 117.89 -21.26
CA SER A 549 44.51 117.55 -19.92
C SER A 549 42.99 117.33 -19.89
N VAL A 550 42.21 118.14 -20.62
CA VAL A 550 40.76 117.90 -20.80
C VAL A 550 40.52 116.53 -21.46
N GLN A 551 41.24 116.22 -22.55
CA GLN A 551 41.08 114.94 -23.25
C GLN A 551 41.42 113.73 -22.35
N LEU A 552 42.52 113.80 -21.60
CA LEU A 552 42.91 112.73 -20.67
C LEU A 552 41.88 112.54 -19.55
N THR A 553 41.35 113.65 -19.02
CA THR A 553 40.33 113.64 -17.95
C THR A 553 39.00 113.07 -18.45
N ARG A 554 38.58 113.39 -19.68
CA ARG A 554 37.39 112.76 -20.32
C ARG A 554 37.55 111.24 -20.48
N ARG A 555 38.73 110.79 -20.92
CA ARG A 555 39.02 109.35 -21.01
C ARG A 555 38.98 108.64 -19.66
N ALA A 556 39.36 109.33 -18.58
CA ALA A 556 39.22 108.80 -17.22
C ALA A 556 37.73 108.68 -16.81
N GLY A 557 36.90 109.66 -17.17
CA GLY A 557 35.44 109.58 -16.99
C GLY A 557 34.81 108.41 -17.75
N ASP A 558 35.16 108.23 -19.03
CA ASP A 558 34.69 107.09 -19.83
C ASP A 558 35.08 105.74 -19.20
N ALA A 559 36.28 105.64 -18.62
CA ALA A 559 36.73 104.44 -17.93
C ALA A 559 35.93 104.17 -16.65
N LEU A 560 35.62 105.21 -15.85
CA LEU A 560 34.76 105.09 -14.67
C LEU A 560 33.34 104.66 -15.04
N ALA A 561 32.76 105.25 -16.10
CA ALA A 561 31.43 104.85 -16.60
C ALA A 561 31.41 103.38 -17.06
N SER A 562 32.50 102.89 -17.67
CA SER A 562 32.63 101.47 -18.00
C SER A 562 32.70 100.58 -16.76
N ILE A 563 33.39 101.01 -15.69
CA ILE A 563 33.46 100.29 -14.41
C ILE A 563 32.07 100.18 -13.79
N THR A 564 31.33 101.30 -13.67
CA THR A 564 29.95 101.34 -13.17
C THR A 564 29.05 100.34 -13.90
N ARG A 565 29.15 100.27 -15.24
CA ARG A 565 28.39 99.30 -16.03
C ARG A 565 28.75 97.85 -15.71
N THR A 566 30.03 97.52 -15.58
CA THR A 566 30.47 96.16 -15.23
C THR A 566 30.07 95.79 -13.81
N VAL A 567 30.17 96.73 -12.87
CA VAL A 567 29.75 96.53 -11.47
C VAL A 567 28.25 96.30 -11.36
N SER A 568 27.43 97.03 -12.13
CA SER A 568 25.98 96.78 -12.21
C SER A 568 25.65 95.35 -12.66
N VAL A 569 26.39 94.79 -13.61
CA VAL A 569 26.21 93.39 -14.04
C VAL A 569 26.53 92.41 -12.89
N ILE A 570 27.59 92.69 -12.11
CA ILE A 570 27.94 91.87 -10.94
C ILE A 570 26.82 91.92 -9.88
N GLN A 571 26.25 93.11 -9.64
CA GLN A 571 25.15 93.32 -8.71
C GLN A 571 23.86 92.58 -9.13
N GLU A 572 23.63 92.42 -10.44
CA GLU A 572 22.51 91.63 -10.97
C GLU A 572 22.75 90.11 -10.92
N MET A 573 24.00 89.67 -11.10
CA MET A 573 24.35 88.24 -11.06
C MET A 573 24.32 87.64 -9.65
N ASN A 574 24.77 88.37 -8.64
CA ASN A 574 24.91 87.83 -7.28
C ASN A 574 23.60 87.29 -6.68
N PRO A 575 22.43 87.97 -6.82
CA PRO A 575 21.14 87.40 -6.41
C PRO A 575 20.80 86.06 -7.09
N GLN A 576 21.17 85.88 -8.36
CA GLN A 576 20.94 84.63 -9.09
C GLN A 576 21.84 83.51 -8.55
N ILE A 577 23.10 83.82 -8.23
CA ILE A 577 24.04 82.86 -7.61
C ILE A 577 23.53 82.45 -6.23
N ALA A 578 23.06 83.39 -5.41
CA ALA A 578 22.48 83.10 -4.10
C ALA A 578 21.24 82.20 -4.21
N ALA A 579 20.31 82.51 -5.11
CA ALA A 579 19.13 81.68 -5.36
C ALA A 579 19.48 80.26 -5.82
N ALA A 580 20.45 80.12 -6.73
CA ALA A 580 20.92 78.81 -7.17
C ALA A 580 21.57 78.01 -6.03
N ALA A 581 22.28 78.67 -5.12
CA ALA A 581 22.87 78.04 -3.94
C ALA A 581 21.81 77.60 -2.91
N GLU A 582 20.73 78.36 -2.74
CA GLU A 582 19.57 77.94 -1.93
C GLU A 582 18.87 76.72 -2.54
N GLU A 583 18.68 76.70 -3.86
CA GLU A 583 18.10 75.55 -4.57
C GLU A 583 18.99 74.30 -4.42
N GLN A 584 20.31 74.44 -4.56
CA GLN A 584 21.25 73.36 -4.29
C GLN A 584 21.17 72.83 -2.85
N THR A 585 20.96 73.73 -1.88
CA THR A 585 20.79 73.34 -0.47
C THR A 585 19.54 72.46 -0.30
N ALA A 586 18.40 72.88 -0.88
CA ALA A 586 17.16 72.11 -0.83
C ALA A 586 17.29 70.72 -1.48
N VAL A 587 17.91 70.66 -2.67
CA VAL A 587 18.18 69.38 -3.37
C VAL A 587 19.12 68.50 -2.53
N ALA A 588 20.11 69.09 -1.88
CA ALA A 588 21.05 68.33 -1.06
C ALA A 588 20.39 67.73 0.19
N GLU A 589 19.48 68.46 0.85
CA GLU A 589 18.67 67.93 1.95
C GLU A 589 17.76 66.78 1.50
N GLU A 590 17.14 66.89 0.32
CA GLU A 590 16.27 65.84 -0.22
C GLU A 590 17.05 64.56 -0.54
N ILE A 591 18.23 64.69 -1.14
CA ILE A 591 19.12 63.55 -1.40
C ILE A 591 19.58 62.94 -0.08
N ASN A 592 19.96 63.74 0.93
CA ASN A 592 20.36 63.23 2.24
C ASN A 592 19.22 62.43 2.91
N ARG A 593 17.97 62.90 2.80
CA ARG A 593 16.79 62.16 3.28
C ARG A 593 16.57 60.85 2.50
N SER A 594 16.84 60.84 1.20
CA SER A 594 16.74 59.64 0.36
C SER A 594 17.83 58.62 0.72
N VAL A 595 19.05 59.08 0.99
CA VAL A 595 20.18 58.26 1.45
C VAL A 595 19.85 57.57 2.78
N LEU A 596 19.20 58.25 3.72
CA LEU A 596 18.72 57.62 4.96
C LEU A 596 17.70 56.50 4.69
N LYS A 597 16.74 56.70 3.77
CA LYS A 597 15.78 55.64 3.39
C LYS A 597 16.48 54.44 2.75
N VAL A 598 17.50 54.67 1.92
CA VAL A 598 18.31 53.60 1.31
C VAL A 598 19.06 52.82 2.39
N LYS A 599 19.61 53.50 3.40
CA LYS A 599 20.24 52.85 4.55
C LYS A 599 19.25 51.95 5.31
N ASP A 600 18.07 52.47 5.65
CA ASP A 600 17.04 51.69 6.37
C ASP A 600 16.61 50.45 5.56
N ALA A 601 16.42 50.60 4.24
CA ALA A 601 16.10 49.49 3.35
C ALA A 601 17.23 48.45 3.28
N SER A 602 18.49 48.90 3.33
CA SER A 602 19.67 48.02 3.33
C SER A 602 19.74 47.21 4.64
N GLU A 603 19.47 47.83 5.79
CA GLU A 603 19.41 47.15 7.09
C GLU A 603 18.28 46.09 7.12
N GLN A 604 17.09 46.44 6.60
CA GLN A 604 15.98 45.49 6.49
C GLN A 604 16.32 44.31 5.55
N THR A 605 16.98 44.57 4.42
CA THR A 605 17.39 43.53 3.47
C THR A 605 18.47 42.62 4.07
N SER A 606 19.35 43.16 4.92
CA SER A 606 20.36 42.39 5.66
C SER A 606 19.69 41.41 6.63
N ALA A 607 18.71 41.90 7.40
CA ALA A 607 17.92 41.05 8.31
C ALA A 607 17.15 39.95 7.56
N ALA A 608 16.47 40.28 6.46
CA ALA A 608 15.75 39.30 5.63
C ALA A 608 16.69 38.26 5.00
N SER A 609 17.89 38.69 4.58
CA SER A 609 18.94 37.78 4.12
C SER A 609 19.42 36.86 5.25
N GLN A 610 19.48 37.34 6.49
CA GLN A 610 19.82 36.51 7.65
C GLN A 610 18.84 35.37 7.85
N GLU A 611 17.55 35.67 7.79
CA GLU A 611 16.47 34.70 7.94
C GLU A 611 16.44 33.70 6.77
N THR A 612 16.63 34.19 5.55
CA THR A 612 16.70 33.33 4.34
C THR A 612 17.87 32.36 4.39
N ALA A 613 19.03 32.79 4.90
CA ALA A 613 20.19 31.91 5.08
C ALA A 613 19.89 30.79 6.09
N ALA A 614 19.25 31.12 7.22
CA ALA A 614 18.87 30.13 8.23
C ALA A 614 17.84 29.12 7.67
N ALA A 615 16.83 29.60 6.95
CA ALA A 615 15.84 28.75 6.29
C ALA A 615 16.48 27.84 5.22
N SER A 616 17.48 28.34 4.48
CA SER A 616 18.22 27.55 3.49
C SER A 616 19.00 26.40 4.14
N VAL A 617 19.64 26.64 5.28
CA VAL A 617 20.34 25.59 6.04
C VAL A 617 19.35 24.53 6.50
N GLU A 618 18.19 24.93 7.00
CA GLU A 618 17.16 24.00 7.46
C GLU A 618 16.55 23.19 6.30
N LEU A 619 16.31 23.80 5.13
CA LEU A 619 15.86 23.10 3.93
C LEU A 619 16.90 22.07 3.45
N ALA A 620 18.18 22.41 3.48
CA ALA A 620 19.25 21.47 3.16
C ALA A 620 19.25 20.28 4.13
N ARG A 621 19.08 20.53 5.44
CA ARG A 621 18.96 19.51 6.47
C ARG A 621 17.75 18.61 6.25
N LEU A 622 16.56 19.19 6.02
CA LEU A 622 15.34 18.43 5.70
C LEU A 622 15.51 17.59 4.44
N GLY A 623 16.13 18.12 3.39
CA GLY A 623 16.43 17.37 2.17
C GLY A 623 17.31 16.15 2.44
N MET A 624 18.36 16.31 3.26
CA MET A 624 19.24 15.20 3.66
C MET A 624 18.51 14.18 4.55
N ASP A 625 17.71 14.62 5.52
CA ASP A 625 16.91 13.73 6.38
C ASP A 625 15.92 12.91 5.54
N LEU A 626 15.27 13.54 4.56
CA LEU A 626 14.31 12.89 3.66
C LEU A 626 15.02 11.89 2.73
N GLN A 627 16.22 12.24 2.25
CA GLN A 627 17.07 11.33 1.50
C GLN A 627 17.54 10.12 2.35
N ALA A 628 17.86 10.34 3.63
CA ALA A 628 18.21 9.26 4.56
C ALA A 628 17.02 8.35 4.88
N LEU A 629 15.81 8.91 5.04
CA LEU A 629 14.56 8.15 5.23
C LEU A 629 14.24 7.30 4.00
N VAL A 630 14.36 7.87 2.81
CA VAL A 630 14.21 7.16 1.53
C VAL A 630 15.30 6.08 1.38
N GLY A 631 16.53 6.36 1.81
CA GLY A 631 17.65 5.42 1.76
C GLY A 631 17.47 4.17 2.64
N LYS A 632 16.49 4.14 3.56
CA LYS A 632 16.10 2.92 4.28
C LYS A 632 15.38 1.92 3.37
N PHE A 633 14.82 2.38 2.25
CA PHE A 633 14.18 1.52 1.27
C PHE A 633 15.20 1.11 0.21
N ASN A 634 15.40 -0.21 0.05
CA ASN A 634 16.21 -0.77 -1.03
C ASN A 634 15.33 -0.92 -2.27
N VAL A 635 15.53 -0.05 -3.26
CA VAL A 635 14.66 0.10 -4.44
C VAL A 635 15.15 -0.71 -5.64
#